data_AF-A0A960K2X8-F1
#
_entry.id   AF-A0A960K2X8-F1
#
_cell.length_a   1.000
_cell.length_b   1.000
_cell.length_c   1.000
_cell.angle_alpha   90.00
_cell.angle_beta   90.00
_cell.angle_gamma   90.00
#
_symmetry.space_group_name_H-M   'P 1'
#
loop_
_entity.id
_entity.type
_entity.pdbx_description
1 polymer ?
#
loop_
_entity_poly.entity_id
_entity_poly.type
_entity_poly.pdbx_seq_one_letter_code
_entity_poly.pdbx_strand_id
1 'polypeptide(L)'
;YGPVRLPMAAAEVITVISSTANSFKLSNLGPVVGAFEEDRRAGILGRLDAEAPTLPLTVRVAGSGIQDERRFQMEIAQLPALVPTLLAISTLGTLEAAGHTSGPQGLDLEAKVSLARLGDLTIAQSFDGDGAATQAAVYLLTVLSMATQTSLEDVEIEGVEVELRRSSDVRTAKLAGAHAERTRVEPGEAVNLLLDWIPQGGGAERTSLEVQVPADIPDGPYYVMLGDGVSADATRFLLEPAAPVSYPQQLRLLRSLHSRRDLVVLGLVPSPGVVSQGELMPQLPGSMRALWGALPPGKALPLAIAIADRSESRLDFPFEGLTRVDLEVRRR
;
A
#
# COMPACT_ATOMS: atom_id res chain seq x y z
N TYR A 1 8.20 -0.87 -29.22
CA TYR A 1 7.92 0.53 -28.87
C TYR A 1 7.57 1.29 -30.16
N GLY A 2 7.17 2.56 -30.04
CA GLY A 2 6.71 3.44 -31.12
C GLY A 2 7.15 4.88 -30.79
N PRO A 3 6.26 5.89 -30.88
CA PRO A 3 6.59 7.23 -30.39
C PRO A 3 6.99 7.21 -28.92
N VAL A 4 8.06 7.90 -28.56
CA VAL A 4 8.58 8.06 -27.19
C VAL A 4 8.94 9.52 -26.95
N ARG A 5 9.12 9.93 -25.68
CA ARG A 5 9.66 11.24 -25.34
C ARG A 5 10.60 11.08 -24.16
N LEU A 6 11.87 10.85 -24.45
CA LEU A 6 12.89 10.53 -23.45
C LEU A 6 14.03 11.56 -23.52
N PRO A 7 14.55 12.05 -22.37
CA PRO A 7 15.76 12.85 -22.36
C PRO A 7 16.94 12.11 -23.01
N MET A 8 17.62 12.77 -23.95
CA MET A 8 18.82 12.26 -24.60
C MET A 8 20.04 12.91 -23.96
N ALA A 9 20.79 12.13 -23.18
CA ALA A 9 22.04 12.58 -22.59
C ALA A 9 23.25 12.20 -23.46
N ALA A 10 24.23 13.09 -23.55
CA ALA A 10 25.55 12.74 -24.05
C ALA A 10 26.18 11.71 -23.09
N ALA A 11 26.96 10.77 -23.64
CA ALA A 11 27.65 9.78 -22.82
C ALA A 11 29.04 9.47 -23.38
N GLU A 12 30.02 9.39 -22.49
CA GLU A 12 31.36 8.88 -22.81
C GLU A 12 31.43 7.42 -22.38
N VAL A 13 31.63 6.51 -23.34
CA VAL A 13 31.79 5.08 -23.06
C VAL A 13 33.23 4.82 -22.61
N ILE A 14 33.41 4.51 -21.33
CA ILE A 14 34.72 4.19 -20.76
C ILE A 14 35.15 2.80 -21.22
N THR A 15 34.28 1.81 -21.05
CA THR A 15 34.55 0.42 -21.43
C THR A 15 33.27 -0.39 -21.58
N VAL A 16 33.40 -1.60 -22.13
CA VAL A 16 32.33 -2.60 -22.18
C VAL A 16 32.65 -3.70 -21.17
N ILE A 17 31.74 -3.93 -20.24
CA ILE A 17 31.82 -5.04 -19.30
C ILE A 17 31.10 -6.23 -19.93
N SER A 18 31.88 -7.21 -20.38
CA SER A 18 31.38 -8.45 -20.95
C SER A 18 30.86 -9.36 -19.85
N SER A 19 29.62 -9.82 -20.00
CA SER A 19 29.00 -10.79 -19.10
C SER A 19 28.17 -11.78 -19.90
N THR A 20 28.23 -13.05 -19.51
CA THR A 20 27.40 -14.10 -20.12
C THR A 20 25.92 -13.92 -19.82
N ALA A 21 25.58 -13.26 -18.70
CA ALA A 21 24.21 -12.95 -18.35
C ALA A 21 23.69 -11.73 -19.12
N ASN A 22 24.41 -10.60 -19.06
CA ASN A 22 24.07 -9.36 -19.75
C ASN A 22 25.30 -8.45 -19.87
N SER A 23 25.83 -8.25 -21.08
CA SER A 23 26.90 -7.27 -21.33
C SER A 23 26.37 -5.83 -21.28
N PHE A 24 27.14 -4.90 -20.71
CA PHE A 24 26.77 -3.49 -20.64
C PHE A 24 27.95 -2.55 -20.81
N LYS A 25 27.68 -1.28 -21.14
CA LYS A 25 28.67 -0.22 -21.26
C LYS A 25 28.79 0.50 -19.93
N LEU A 26 30.01 0.63 -19.41
CA LEU A 26 30.30 1.55 -18.30
C LEU A 26 30.56 2.92 -18.92
N SER A 27 29.76 3.92 -18.58
CA SER A 27 29.79 5.23 -19.23
C SER A 27 29.66 6.37 -18.22
N ASN A 28 30.36 7.47 -18.48
CA ASN A 28 30.10 8.74 -17.82
C ASN A 28 28.94 9.43 -18.53
N LEU A 29 27.96 9.92 -17.75
CA LEU A 29 26.85 10.69 -18.27
C LEU A 29 27.24 12.17 -18.36
N GLY A 30 27.02 12.76 -19.53
CA GLY A 30 27.13 14.19 -19.79
C GLY A 30 25.76 14.89 -19.70
N PRO A 31 25.67 16.14 -20.18
CA PRO A 31 24.42 16.89 -20.15
C PRO A 31 23.34 16.26 -21.06
N VAL A 32 22.08 16.57 -20.77
CA VAL A 32 20.97 16.33 -21.69
C VAL A 32 21.14 17.27 -22.90
N VAL A 33 21.21 16.70 -24.10
CA VAL A 33 21.48 17.41 -25.37
C VAL A 33 20.30 17.35 -26.34
N GLY A 34 19.20 16.70 -25.98
CA GLY A 34 18.02 16.59 -26.82
C GLY A 34 16.99 15.61 -26.29
N ALA A 35 16.15 15.09 -27.18
CA ALA A 35 15.13 14.10 -26.87
C ALA A 35 15.10 12.96 -27.89
N PHE A 36 14.89 11.73 -27.43
CA PHE A 36 14.48 10.62 -28.29
C PHE A 36 12.97 10.70 -28.51
N GLU A 37 12.54 10.55 -29.77
CA GLU A 37 11.16 10.77 -30.22
C GLU A 37 10.51 9.50 -30.80
N GLU A 38 11.31 8.57 -31.31
CA GLU A 38 10.82 7.28 -31.81
C GLU A 38 11.76 6.15 -31.39
N ASP A 39 11.18 5.04 -30.93
CA ASP A 39 11.88 3.78 -30.73
C ASP A 39 11.16 2.70 -31.54
N ARG A 40 11.72 2.35 -32.69
CA ARG A 40 11.15 1.38 -33.61
C ARG A 40 12.16 0.31 -33.95
N ARG A 41 11.68 -0.82 -34.51
CA ARG A 41 12.55 -1.92 -34.96
C ARG A 41 13.67 -1.49 -35.91
N ALA A 42 13.43 -0.45 -36.73
CA ALA A 42 14.43 0.06 -37.67
C ALA A 42 15.51 0.93 -37.01
N GLY A 43 15.27 1.43 -35.79
CA GLY A 43 16.18 2.31 -35.08
C GLY A 43 15.46 3.27 -34.14
N ILE A 44 16.28 4.08 -33.46
CA ILE A 44 15.83 5.14 -32.54
C ILE A 44 16.04 6.48 -33.24
N LEU A 45 14.99 7.30 -33.32
CA LEU A 45 15.07 8.69 -33.78
C LEU A 45 15.19 9.61 -32.58
N GLY A 46 16.09 10.57 -32.66
CA GLY A 46 16.17 11.64 -31.67
C GLY A 46 16.53 12.97 -32.32
N ARG A 47 16.15 14.04 -31.63
CA ARG A 47 16.35 15.43 -32.06
C ARG A 47 17.18 16.15 -31.00
N LEU A 48 18.30 16.71 -31.43
CA LEU A 48 19.13 17.58 -30.59
C LEU A 48 18.34 18.86 -30.25
N ASP A 49 18.65 19.42 -29.09
CA ASP A 49 18.02 20.63 -28.52
C ASP A 49 16.50 20.53 -28.27
N ALA A 50 15.89 19.36 -28.50
CA ALA A 50 14.52 19.10 -28.11
C ALA A 50 14.43 18.75 -26.61
N GLU A 51 13.43 19.29 -25.92
CA GLU A 51 13.18 18.99 -24.51
C GLU A 51 12.11 17.90 -24.39
N ALA A 52 12.42 16.86 -23.61
CA ALA A 52 11.47 15.81 -23.27
C ALA A 52 10.78 16.15 -21.94
N PRO A 53 9.46 15.92 -21.79
CA PRO A 53 8.78 16.14 -20.53
C PRO A 53 9.30 15.18 -19.46
N THR A 54 9.54 15.72 -18.26
CA THR A 54 9.99 14.99 -17.08
C THR A 54 9.02 15.18 -15.92
N LEU A 55 8.99 14.21 -15.02
CA LEU A 55 8.20 14.17 -13.80
C LEU A 55 9.13 14.52 -12.62
N PRO A 56 8.87 15.59 -11.85
CA PRO A 56 9.66 15.88 -10.67
C PRO A 56 9.48 14.82 -9.58
N LEU A 57 10.60 14.30 -9.07
CA LEU A 57 10.66 13.43 -7.91
C LEU A 57 11.55 14.08 -6.84
N THR A 58 10.99 14.32 -5.65
CA THR A 58 11.77 14.67 -4.46
C THR A 58 11.77 13.49 -3.49
N VAL A 59 12.97 13.01 -3.10
CA VAL A 59 13.12 12.01 -2.05
C VAL A 59 13.89 12.60 -0.87
N ARG A 60 13.32 12.50 0.32
CA ARG A 60 13.99 12.85 1.58
C ARG A 60 14.29 11.57 2.34
N VAL A 61 15.55 11.37 2.72
CA VAL A 61 15.99 10.24 3.50
C VAL A 61 16.52 10.76 4.83
N ALA A 62 15.80 10.51 5.92
CA ALA A 62 16.20 10.82 7.28
C ALA A 62 16.76 9.56 7.96
N GLY A 63 17.87 9.71 8.70
CA GLY A 63 18.41 8.69 9.61
C GLY A 63 17.93 8.90 11.05
N SER A 64 18.57 8.19 11.99
CA SER A 64 18.31 8.32 13.43
C SER A 64 18.86 9.62 14.05
N GLY A 65 19.65 10.41 13.32
CA GLY A 65 20.14 11.73 13.72
C GLY A 65 19.77 12.85 12.75
N ILE A 66 19.61 14.08 13.26
CA ILE A 66 19.30 15.29 12.48
C ILE A 66 20.36 15.60 11.40
N GLN A 67 21.60 15.14 11.57
CA GLN A 67 22.68 15.34 10.60
C GLN A 67 22.67 14.34 9.43
N ASP A 68 21.78 13.34 9.44
CA ASP A 68 21.69 12.30 8.41
C ASP A 68 20.57 12.53 7.38
N GLU A 69 19.93 13.71 7.39
CA GLU A 69 18.93 14.04 6.37
C GLU A 69 19.59 14.33 5.03
N ARG A 70 19.19 13.58 4.00
CA ARG A 70 19.59 13.80 2.62
C ARG A 70 18.37 14.03 1.75
N ARG A 71 18.42 15.09 0.94
CA ARG A 71 17.40 15.41 -0.05
C ARG A 71 17.94 15.15 -1.45
N PHE A 72 17.19 14.40 -2.23
CA PHE A 72 17.46 14.09 -3.62
C PHE A 72 16.36 14.72 -4.47
N GLN A 73 16.75 15.51 -5.47
CA GLN A 73 15.85 16.07 -6.48
C GLN A 73 16.20 15.43 -7.81
N MET A 74 15.22 14.81 -8.44
CA MET A 74 15.39 14.06 -9.67
C MET A 74 14.28 14.40 -10.66
N GLU A 75 14.58 14.20 -11.93
CA GLU A 75 13.63 14.29 -13.03
C GLU A 75 13.47 12.91 -13.65
N ILE A 76 12.26 12.38 -13.59
CA ILE A 76 11.91 11.05 -14.08
C ILE A 76 11.34 11.19 -15.48
N ALA A 77 11.85 10.43 -16.44
CA ALA A 77 11.32 10.46 -17.79
C ALA A 77 9.83 10.06 -17.81
N GLN A 78 8.99 10.87 -18.47
CA GLN A 78 7.55 10.62 -18.54
C GLN A 78 7.21 9.58 -19.61
N LEU A 79 7.36 8.30 -19.25
CA LEU A 79 6.83 7.17 -20.00
C LEU A 79 5.79 6.45 -19.13
N PRO A 80 4.48 6.56 -19.42
CA PRO A 80 3.43 6.06 -18.53
C PRO A 80 3.63 4.60 -18.07
N ALA A 81 4.05 3.72 -18.98
CA ALA A 81 4.31 2.31 -18.69
C ALA A 81 5.54 2.06 -17.78
N LEU A 82 6.48 3.00 -17.71
CA LEU A 82 7.73 2.87 -16.95
C LEU A 82 7.81 3.78 -15.72
N VAL A 83 6.98 4.83 -15.62
CA VAL A 83 7.01 5.78 -14.50
C VAL A 83 6.98 5.07 -13.14
N PRO A 84 6.06 4.12 -12.85
CA PRO A 84 6.06 3.40 -11.57
C PRO A 84 7.39 2.69 -11.28
N THR A 85 7.98 2.05 -12.30
CA THR A 85 9.26 1.33 -12.20
C THR A 85 10.42 2.29 -11.98
N LEU A 86 10.47 3.40 -12.72
CA LEU A 86 11.52 4.41 -12.57
C LEU A 86 11.47 5.06 -11.18
N LEU A 87 10.27 5.40 -10.68
CA LEU A 87 10.08 5.95 -9.33
C LEU A 87 10.58 4.96 -8.26
N ALA A 88 10.26 3.67 -8.39
CA ALA A 88 10.73 2.65 -7.47
C ALA A 88 12.26 2.46 -7.50
N ILE A 89 12.87 2.38 -8.69
CA ILE A 89 14.33 2.26 -8.86
C ILE A 89 15.03 3.49 -8.29
N SER A 90 14.56 4.69 -8.61
CA SER A 90 15.11 5.94 -8.09
C SER A 90 15.02 6.00 -6.56
N THR A 91 13.88 5.60 -5.98
CA THR A 91 13.70 5.55 -4.52
C THR A 91 14.69 4.58 -3.87
N LEU A 92 14.85 3.37 -4.41
CA LEU A 92 15.84 2.41 -3.93
C LEU A 92 17.27 2.95 -4.04
N GLY A 93 17.62 3.51 -5.20
CA GLY A 93 18.93 4.12 -5.43
C GLY A 93 19.23 5.28 -4.48
N THR A 94 18.22 6.08 -4.09
CA THR A 94 18.41 7.13 -3.08
C THR A 94 18.70 6.57 -1.70
N LEU A 95 18.07 5.45 -1.31
CA LEU A 95 18.36 4.76 -0.04
C LEU A 95 19.79 4.22 -0.01
N GLU A 96 20.24 3.60 -1.10
CA GLU A 96 21.60 3.08 -1.28
C GLU A 96 22.64 4.22 -1.26
N ALA A 97 22.37 5.30 -2.00
CA ALA A 97 23.21 6.51 -1.98
C ALA A 97 23.23 7.16 -0.58
N ALA A 98 22.13 7.04 0.16
CA ALA A 98 21.97 7.56 1.51
C ALA A 98 22.60 6.67 2.61
N GLY A 99 23.29 5.57 2.30
CA GLY A 99 24.07 4.78 3.26
C GLY A 99 23.97 3.25 3.05
N HIS A 100 24.58 2.48 3.95
CA HIS A 100 24.58 1.02 3.89
C HIS A 100 23.17 0.48 4.13
N THR A 101 22.47 0.10 3.06
CA THR A 101 21.17 -0.59 3.08
C THR A 101 21.26 -2.05 3.55
N SER A 102 22.44 -2.47 4.03
CA SER A 102 22.74 -3.84 4.46
C SER A 102 22.51 -4.03 5.96
N GLY A 103 21.81 -5.10 6.30
CA GLY A 103 21.54 -5.53 7.67
C GLY A 103 20.13 -5.16 8.15
N PRO A 104 19.73 -5.67 9.33
CA PRO A 104 18.39 -5.46 9.84
C PRO A 104 18.18 -3.98 10.17
N GLN A 105 17.13 -3.38 9.62
CA GLN A 105 16.77 -1.98 9.87
C GLN A 105 15.25 -1.82 9.83
N GLY A 106 14.74 -0.73 10.40
CA GLY A 106 13.38 -0.27 10.18
C GLY A 106 13.34 0.89 9.19
N LEU A 107 12.27 0.99 8.42
CA LEU A 107 12.07 1.99 7.38
C LEU A 107 10.59 2.39 7.32
N ASP A 108 10.30 3.66 7.55
CA ASP A 108 8.99 4.24 7.29
C ASP A 108 9.02 4.97 5.96
N LEU A 109 8.06 4.63 5.10
CA LEU A 109 7.81 5.30 3.83
C LEU A 109 6.51 6.09 3.94
N GLU A 110 6.57 7.35 3.52
CA GLU A 110 5.42 8.18 3.23
C GLU A 110 5.62 8.76 1.84
N ALA A 111 4.66 8.54 0.94
CA ALA A 111 4.74 9.07 -0.42
C ALA A 111 3.47 9.85 -0.74
N LYS A 112 3.65 11.06 -1.27
CA LYS A 112 2.60 11.92 -1.79
C LYS A 112 2.73 11.98 -3.30
N VAL A 113 1.68 11.57 -3.99
CA VAL A 113 1.61 11.50 -5.45
C VAL A 113 0.55 12.49 -5.91
N SER A 114 0.96 13.49 -6.68
CA SER A 114 0.05 14.50 -7.23
C SER A 114 -0.52 13.98 -8.55
N LEU A 115 -1.84 13.75 -8.61
CA LEU A 115 -2.51 13.22 -9.79
C LEU A 115 -3.28 14.34 -10.50
N ALA A 116 -3.02 14.51 -11.80
CA ALA A 116 -3.63 15.56 -12.60
C ALA A 116 -5.16 15.45 -12.55
N ARG A 117 -5.84 16.53 -12.14
CA ARG A 117 -7.31 16.62 -12.03
C ARG A 117 -7.98 15.65 -11.03
N LEU A 118 -7.22 14.84 -10.29
CA LEU A 118 -7.71 13.76 -9.43
C LEU A 118 -7.29 13.93 -7.95
N GLY A 119 -6.45 14.94 -7.69
CA GLY A 119 -5.97 15.31 -6.37
C GLY A 119 -4.84 14.40 -5.89
N ASP A 120 -4.52 14.49 -4.61
CA ASP A 120 -3.36 13.81 -4.06
C ASP A 120 -3.68 12.36 -3.63
N LEU A 121 -2.74 11.44 -3.89
CA LEU A 121 -2.71 10.11 -3.30
C LEU A 121 -1.55 10.07 -2.31
N THR A 122 -1.87 9.98 -1.02
CA THR A 122 -0.89 9.77 0.05
C THR A 122 -0.91 8.31 0.45
N ILE A 123 0.27 7.70 0.52
CA ILE A 123 0.45 6.31 0.96
C ILE A 123 1.52 6.28 2.05
N ALA A 124 1.29 5.46 3.07
CA ALA A 124 2.23 5.28 4.17
C ALA A 124 2.40 3.80 4.47
N GLN A 125 3.65 3.36 4.65
CA GLN A 125 3.94 1.98 5.01
C GLN A 125 5.23 1.88 5.83
N SER A 126 5.29 0.90 6.72
CA SER A 126 6.49 0.60 7.53
C SER A 126 7.03 -0.77 7.14
N PHE A 127 8.34 -0.86 7.04
CA PHE A 127 9.08 -2.06 6.64
C PHE A 127 10.22 -2.29 7.61
N ASP A 128 10.54 -3.55 7.86
CA ASP A 128 11.49 -3.93 8.90
C ASP A 128 12.24 -5.20 8.47
N GLY A 129 13.50 -5.30 8.86
CA GLY A 129 14.40 -6.41 8.52
C GLY A 129 15.32 -6.12 7.34
N ASP A 130 16.09 -7.14 6.92
CA ASP A 130 17.17 -7.00 5.92
C ASP A 130 16.70 -6.49 4.55
N GLY A 131 15.43 -6.74 4.22
CA GLY A 131 14.84 -6.38 2.92
C GLY A 131 14.05 -5.07 2.92
N ALA A 132 14.05 -4.28 3.99
CA ALA A 132 13.14 -3.15 4.18
C ALA A 132 13.18 -2.14 3.01
N ALA A 133 14.38 -1.78 2.53
CA ALA A 133 14.56 -0.86 1.41
C ALA A 133 13.94 -1.38 0.10
N THR A 134 14.24 -2.63 -0.25
CA THR A 134 13.69 -3.28 -1.45
C THR A 134 12.17 -3.43 -1.35
N GLN A 135 11.65 -3.82 -0.19
CA GLN A 135 10.21 -3.94 0.04
C GLN A 135 9.49 -2.59 -0.10
N ALA A 136 10.09 -1.51 0.40
CA ALA A 136 9.54 -0.16 0.23
C ALA A 136 9.46 0.26 -1.25
N ALA A 137 10.51 0.00 -2.02
CA ALA A 137 10.52 0.26 -3.46
C ALA A 137 9.47 -0.58 -4.21
N VAL A 138 9.34 -1.87 -3.87
CA VAL A 138 8.33 -2.78 -4.45
C VAL A 138 6.91 -2.35 -4.08
N TYR A 139 6.68 -1.90 -2.85
CA TYR A 139 5.38 -1.39 -2.42
C TYR A 139 5.01 -0.13 -3.22
N LEU A 140 5.93 0.82 -3.35
CA LEU A 140 5.72 2.02 -4.17
C LEU A 140 5.41 1.64 -5.62
N LEU A 141 6.18 0.73 -6.23
CA LEU A 141 5.92 0.20 -7.56
C LEU A 141 4.50 -0.38 -7.66
N THR A 142 4.11 -1.22 -6.71
CA THR A 142 2.82 -1.92 -6.71
C THR A 142 1.67 -0.93 -6.64
N VAL A 143 1.69 -0.01 -5.66
CA VAL A 143 0.61 0.95 -5.46
C VAL A 143 0.52 1.95 -6.61
N LEU A 144 1.65 2.44 -7.12
CA LEU A 144 1.65 3.33 -8.27
C LEU A 144 1.18 2.63 -9.54
N SER A 145 1.56 1.37 -9.75
CA SER A 145 1.07 0.58 -10.89
C SER A 145 -0.44 0.37 -10.78
N MET A 146 -0.97 0.09 -9.58
CA MET A 146 -2.41 0.06 -9.38
C MET A 146 -3.05 1.42 -9.68
N ALA A 147 -2.43 2.53 -9.28
CA ALA A 147 -2.98 3.88 -9.49
C ALA A 147 -3.00 4.31 -10.97
N THR A 148 -1.98 3.94 -11.76
CA THR A 148 -1.79 4.47 -13.12
C THR A 148 -2.01 3.46 -14.24
N GLN A 149 -1.79 2.16 -14.00
CA GLN A 149 -1.96 1.11 -15.01
C GLN A 149 -3.37 0.52 -14.94
N THR A 150 -4.37 1.38 -15.08
CA THR A 150 -5.79 1.04 -15.03
C THR A 150 -6.45 1.32 -16.38
N SER A 151 -7.50 0.56 -16.72
CA SER A 151 -8.32 0.82 -17.92
C SER A 151 -9.47 1.78 -17.65
N LEU A 152 -9.63 2.24 -16.40
CA LEU A 152 -10.78 3.02 -15.94
C LEU A 152 -10.67 4.52 -16.24
N GLU A 153 -9.45 5.06 -16.29
CA GLU A 153 -9.15 6.48 -16.51
C GLU A 153 -7.71 6.62 -17.02
N ASP A 154 -7.41 7.68 -17.78
CA ASP A 154 -6.04 8.04 -18.14
C ASP A 154 -5.43 8.89 -17.01
N VAL A 155 -4.50 8.30 -16.26
CA VAL A 155 -3.96 8.87 -15.02
C VAL A 155 -2.57 9.43 -15.27
N GLU A 156 -2.46 10.74 -15.18
CA GLU A 156 -1.19 11.46 -15.26
C GLU A 156 -0.70 11.85 -13.87
N ILE A 157 0.57 11.55 -13.58
CA ILE A 157 1.25 11.99 -12.36
C ILE A 157 1.96 13.30 -12.67
N GLU A 158 1.73 14.34 -11.86
CA GLU A 158 2.36 15.65 -12.00
C GLU A 158 3.63 15.79 -11.14
N GLY A 159 3.71 15.05 -10.04
CA GLY A 159 4.86 15.08 -9.14
C GLY A 159 4.78 14.02 -8.05
N VAL A 160 5.94 13.61 -7.54
CA VAL A 160 6.04 12.66 -6.43
C VAL A 160 6.99 13.19 -5.37
N GLU A 161 6.53 13.18 -4.13
CA GLU A 161 7.35 13.43 -2.94
C GLU A 161 7.40 12.16 -2.10
N VAL A 162 8.60 11.70 -1.74
CA VAL A 162 8.81 10.52 -0.91
C VAL A 162 9.62 10.91 0.31
N GLU A 163 9.11 10.60 1.49
CA GLU A 163 9.82 10.70 2.76
C GLU A 163 10.14 9.31 3.28
N LEU A 164 11.41 9.08 3.60
CA LEU A 164 11.95 7.82 4.08
C LEU A 164 12.62 8.07 5.44
N ARG A 165 12.12 7.44 6.49
CA ARG A 165 12.70 7.55 7.84
C ARG A 165 13.27 6.21 8.26
N ARG A 166 14.58 6.16 8.47
CA ARG A 166 15.30 4.94 8.83
C ARG A 166 15.51 4.83 10.33
N SER A 167 15.41 3.62 10.85
CA SER A 167 15.86 3.26 12.20
C SER A 167 16.90 2.14 12.13
N SER A 168 17.92 2.23 12.97
CA SER A 168 18.98 1.20 13.11
C SER A 168 18.44 -0.13 13.62
N ASP A 169 17.36 -0.08 14.39
CA ASP A 169 16.75 -1.25 15.00
C ASP A 169 15.51 -1.66 14.21
N VAL A 170 15.30 -2.97 14.17
CA VAL A 170 14.04 -3.55 13.71
C VAL A 170 13.02 -3.41 14.85
N ARG A 171 11.88 -2.84 14.52
CA ARG A 171 10.88 -2.36 15.49
C ARG A 171 9.63 -3.23 15.54
N THR A 172 9.48 -4.15 14.59
CA THR A 172 8.26 -4.92 14.42
C THR A 172 7.98 -5.80 15.63
N ALA A 173 6.84 -5.55 16.28
CA ALA A 173 6.30 -6.45 17.28
C ALA A 173 5.40 -7.51 16.63
N LYS A 174 5.23 -8.67 17.28
CA LYS A 174 4.22 -9.66 16.89
C LYS A 174 3.02 -9.58 17.81
N LEU A 175 1.82 -9.47 17.23
CA LEU A 175 0.57 -9.70 17.96
C LEU A 175 0.33 -11.21 18.05
N ALA A 176 0.63 -11.79 19.22
CA ALA A 176 0.57 -13.24 19.45
C ALA A 176 -0.87 -13.74 19.65
N GLY A 177 -1.75 -12.91 20.21
CA GLY A 177 -3.14 -13.23 20.44
C GLY A 177 -3.91 -12.08 21.07
N ALA A 178 -5.24 -12.23 21.13
CA ALA A 178 -6.12 -11.35 21.88
C ALA A 178 -7.19 -12.18 22.59
N HIS A 179 -7.61 -11.72 23.77
CA HIS A 179 -8.63 -12.39 24.57
C HIS A 179 -9.56 -11.36 25.20
N ALA A 180 -10.88 -11.59 25.14
CA ALA A 180 -11.82 -10.76 25.86
C ALA A 180 -11.88 -11.16 27.33
N GLU A 181 -12.05 -10.19 28.23
CA GLU A 181 -12.31 -10.46 29.66
C GLU A 181 -13.64 -11.20 29.87
N ARG A 182 -14.57 -11.02 28.93
CA ARG A 182 -15.89 -11.67 28.89
C ARG A 182 -16.31 -11.90 27.46
N THR A 183 -16.97 -13.03 27.22
CA THR A 183 -17.42 -13.41 25.88
C THR A 183 -18.89 -13.08 25.63
N ARG A 184 -19.68 -12.80 26.66
CA ARG A 184 -21.09 -12.38 26.52
C ARG A 184 -21.23 -10.88 26.76
N VAL A 185 -21.86 -10.19 25.83
CA VAL A 185 -21.99 -8.73 25.79
C VAL A 185 -23.41 -8.32 25.36
N GLU A 186 -23.84 -7.14 25.77
CA GLU A 186 -25.07 -6.49 25.30
C GLU A 186 -24.77 -5.58 24.10
N PRO A 187 -25.73 -5.35 23.18
CA PRO A 187 -25.57 -4.32 22.13
C PRO A 187 -25.28 -2.94 22.76
N GLY A 188 -24.30 -2.21 22.22
CA GLY A 188 -23.91 -0.91 22.75
C GLY A 188 -22.97 -0.97 23.96
N GLU A 189 -22.52 -2.16 24.36
CA GLU A 189 -21.62 -2.34 25.49
C GLU A 189 -20.14 -2.29 25.07
N ALA A 190 -19.26 -1.77 25.93
CA ALA A 190 -17.82 -1.80 25.71
C ALA A 190 -17.19 -3.07 26.28
N VAL A 191 -16.35 -3.74 25.49
CA VAL A 191 -15.62 -4.95 25.89
C VAL A 191 -14.12 -4.68 25.94
N ASN A 192 -13.47 -5.08 27.03
CA ASN A 192 -12.03 -4.98 27.15
C ASN A 192 -11.34 -6.22 26.56
N LEU A 193 -10.41 -5.99 25.64
CA LEU A 193 -9.58 -7.01 25.02
C LEU A 193 -8.15 -6.91 25.55
N LEU A 194 -7.62 -8.04 26.01
CA LEU A 194 -6.24 -8.21 26.41
C LEU A 194 -5.42 -8.67 25.21
N LEU A 195 -4.50 -7.84 24.74
CA LEU A 195 -3.65 -8.10 23.59
C LEU A 195 -2.28 -8.61 24.07
N ASP A 196 -1.84 -9.75 23.54
CA ASP A 196 -0.56 -10.36 23.85
C ASP A 196 0.48 -9.99 22.78
N TRP A 197 1.48 -9.22 23.17
CA TRP A 197 2.54 -8.72 22.31
C TRP A 197 3.85 -9.45 22.56
N ILE A 198 4.59 -9.69 21.48
CA ILE A 198 5.98 -10.15 21.52
C ILE A 198 6.82 -9.10 20.80
N PRO A 199 7.37 -8.11 21.50
CA PRO A 199 8.28 -7.13 20.95
C PRO A 199 9.59 -7.78 20.47
N GLN A 200 10.27 -7.13 19.54
CA GLN A 200 11.56 -7.62 19.10
C GLN A 200 12.63 -7.46 20.18
N GLY A 201 13.28 -8.57 20.55
CA GLY A 201 14.35 -8.56 21.56
C GLY A 201 13.86 -8.35 23.00
N GLY A 202 12.54 -8.30 23.24
CA GLY A 202 11.92 -8.08 24.54
C GLY A 202 11.19 -9.30 25.10
N GLY A 203 10.65 -9.13 26.32
CA GLY A 203 9.74 -10.09 26.93
C GLY A 203 8.31 -9.92 26.41
N ALA A 204 7.45 -10.93 26.59
CA ALA A 204 6.04 -10.80 26.24
C ALA A 204 5.37 -9.71 27.08
N GLU A 205 4.60 -8.84 26.42
CA GLU A 205 3.88 -7.73 27.04
C GLU A 205 2.38 -7.88 26.81
N ARG A 206 1.56 -7.38 27.73
CA ARG A 206 0.10 -7.40 27.60
C ARG A 206 -0.46 -6.00 27.74
N THR A 207 -1.26 -5.58 26.77
CA THR A 207 -1.99 -4.32 26.79
C THR A 207 -3.50 -4.56 26.79
N SER A 208 -4.26 -3.55 27.17
CA SER A 208 -5.72 -3.56 27.16
C SER A 208 -6.23 -2.61 26.09
N LEU A 209 -7.23 -3.03 25.33
CA LEU A 209 -7.91 -2.27 24.30
C LEU A 209 -9.42 -2.36 24.52
N GLU A 210 -10.06 -1.22 24.74
CA GLU A 210 -11.51 -1.14 24.80
C GLU A 210 -12.09 -1.12 23.39
N VAL A 211 -13.03 -2.03 23.11
CA VAL A 211 -13.76 -2.11 21.84
C VAL A 211 -15.23 -1.89 22.10
N GLN A 212 -15.83 -0.95 21.36
CA GLN A 212 -17.24 -0.65 21.45
C GLN A 212 -18.04 -1.64 20.58
N VAL A 213 -19.01 -2.35 21.16
CA VAL A 213 -19.96 -3.14 20.40
C VAL A 213 -21.08 -2.21 19.90
N PRO A 214 -21.42 -2.17 18.60
CA PRO A 214 -22.47 -1.28 18.11
C PRO A 214 -23.84 -1.59 18.74
N ALA A 215 -24.70 -0.58 18.86
CA ALA A 215 -26.00 -0.74 19.53
C ALA A 215 -27.07 -1.39 18.65
N ASP A 216 -26.88 -1.38 17.33
CA ASP A 216 -27.84 -1.79 16.30
C ASP A 216 -27.60 -3.22 15.78
N ILE A 217 -26.65 -3.97 16.35
CA ILE A 217 -26.41 -5.36 15.95
C ILE A 217 -27.50 -6.32 16.45
N PRO A 218 -27.80 -7.40 15.69
CA PRO A 218 -28.70 -8.45 16.13
C PRO A 218 -28.07 -9.32 17.23
N ASP A 219 -28.92 -10.06 17.95
CA ASP A 219 -28.45 -11.09 18.89
C ASP A 219 -27.80 -12.24 18.11
N GLY A 220 -26.71 -12.79 18.65
CA GLY A 220 -25.97 -13.89 18.03
C GLY A 220 -24.45 -13.73 18.12
N PRO A 221 -23.70 -14.48 17.30
CA PRO A 221 -22.24 -14.40 17.30
C PRO A 221 -21.77 -13.09 16.69
N TYR A 222 -20.78 -12.47 17.33
CA TYR A 222 -20.08 -11.28 16.89
C TYR A 222 -18.58 -11.54 16.99
N TYR A 223 -17.86 -11.39 15.88
CA TYR A 223 -16.43 -11.67 15.84
C TYR A 223 -15.66 -10.36 15.78
N VAL A 224 -14.73 -10.16 16.71
CA VAL A 224 -13.80 -9.03 16.65
C VAL A 224 -12.51 -9.53 16.02
N MET A 225 -12.19 -9.03 14.83
CA MET A 225 -10.89 -9.27 14.21
C MET A 225 -9.97 -8.08 14.47
N LEU A 226 -8.75 -8.35 14.93
CA LEU A 226 -7.75 -7.33 15.23
C LEU A 226 -6.46 -7.71 14.53
N GLY A 227 -5.83 -6.75 13.86
CA GLY A 227 -4.54 -7.01 13.24
C GLY A 227 -3.86 -5.77 12.71
N ASP A 228 -2.67 -5.99 12.16
CA ASP A 228 -1.96 -4.94 11.45
C ASP A 228 -2.73 -4.54 10.19
N GLY A 229 -2.53 -3.30 9.75
CA GLY A 229 -3.25 -2.73 8.63
C GLY A 229 -3.20 -3.56 7.35
N VAL A 230 -2.06 -4.21 7.05
CA VAL A 230 -1.89 -5.03 5.84
C VAL A 230 -2.73 -6.30 5.94
N SER A 231 -2.65 -7.00 7.08
CA SER A 231 -3.45 -8.21 7.34
C SER A 231 -4.96 -7.91 7.39
N ALA A 232 -5.34 -6.77 7.97
CA ALA A 232 -6.72 -6.32 8.05
C ALA A 232 -7.29 -5.93 6.67
N ASP A 233 -6.52 -5.21 5.84
CA ASP A 233 -6.93 -4.89 4.47
C ASP A 233 -7.09 -6.14 3.61
N ALA A 234 -6.16 -7.10 3.71
CA ALA A 234 -6.29 -8.37 3.02
C ALA A 234 -7.57 -9.11 3.45
N THR A 235 -7.89 -9.11 4.75
CA THR A 235 -9.13 -9.69 5.27
C THR A 235 -10.35 -8.98 4.72
N ARG A 236 -10.36 -7.64 4.72
CA ARG A 236 -11.45 -6.83 4.18
C ARG A 236 -11.69 -7.13 2.70
N PHE A 237 -10.64 -7.26 1.89
CA PHE A 237 -10.80 -7.62 0.47
C PHE A 237 -11.35 -9.03 0.25
N LEU A 238 -11.08 -9.96 1.18
CA LEU A 238 -11.65 -11.31 1.13
C LEU A 238 -13.13 -11.33 1.54
N LEU A 239 -13.48 -10.57 2.59
CA LEU A 239 -14.86 -10.49 3.09
C LEU A 239 -15.77 -9.71 2.15
N GLU A 240 -15.25 -8.63 1.57
CA GLU A 240 -15.98 -7.68 0.75
C GLU A 240 -15.29 -7.55 -0.64
N PRO A 241 -15.36 -8.59 -1.50
CA PRO A 241 -14.67 -8.62 -2.78
C PRO A 241 -15.39 -7.75 -3.81
N ALA A 242 -15.29 -6.43 -3.64
CA ALA A 242 -15.85 -5.42 -4.51
C ALA A 242 -14.74 -4.82 -5.38
N ALA A 243 -14.49 -5.42 -6.55
CA ALA A 243 -13.55 -4.84 -7.51
C ALA A 243 -14.07 -3.46 -7.97
N PRO A 244 -13.23 -2.42 -7.99
CA PRO A 244 -13.66 -1.09 -8.41
C PRO A 244 -14.05 -1.12 -9.89
N VAL A 245 -15.21 -0.55 -10.21
CA VAL A 245 -15.71 -0.41 -11.60
C VAL A 245 -15.56 1.02 -12.14
N SER A 246 -15.05 1.93 -11.30
CA SER A 246 -14.78 3.33 -11.64
C SER A 246 -13.49 3.80 -10.99
N TYR A 247 -12.80 4.76 -11.61
CA TYR A 247 -11.56 5.29 -11.05
C TYR A 247 -11.74 5.94 -9.67
N PRO A 248 -12.81 6.70 -9.37
CA PRO A 248 -13.05 7.20 -8.02
C PRO A 248 -13.18 6.10 -6.95
N GLN A 249 -13.77 4.94 -7.29
CA GLN A 249 -13.80 3.78 -6.38
C GLN A 249 -12.39 3.22 -6.18
N GLN A 250 -11.61 3.08 -7.24
CA GLN A 250 -10.22 2.62 -7.17
C GLN A 250 -9.35 3.56 -6.34
N LEU A 251 -9.49 4.88 -6.52
CA LEU A 251 -8.73 5.85 -5.76
C LEU A 251 -9.11 5.86 -4.27
N ARG A 252 -10.41 5.67 -3.95
CA ARG A 252 -10.84 5.46 -2.55
C ARG A 252 -10.22 4.21 -1.95
N LEU A 253 -10.15 3.12 -2.71
CA LEU A 253 -9.53 1.86 -2.28
C LEU A 253 -8.04 2.06 -1.96
N LEU A 254 -7.31 2.75 -2.82
CA LEU A 254 -5.88 3.04 -2.61
C LEU A 254 -5.65 3.97 -1.42
N ARG A 255 -6.50 4.99 -1.25
CA ARG A 255 -6.47 5.90 -0.10
C ARG A 255 -6.88 5.23 1.23
N SER A 256 -7.57 4.09 1.16
CA SER A 256 -7.99 3.34 2.35
C SER A 256 -6.99 2.25 2.76
N LEU A 257 -5.83 2.16 2.10
CA LEU A 257 -4.80 1.20 2.47
C LEU A 257 -4.10 1.63 3.75
N HIS A 258 -3.87 0.68 4.65
CA HIS A 258 -3.27 0.91 5.95
C HIS A 258 -1.79 0.55 6.00
N SER A 259 -1.10 1.21 6.93
CA SER A 259 0.25 0.85 7.32
C SER A 259 0.24 -0.32 8.31
N ARG A 260 1.34 -1.07 8.41
CA ARG A 260 1.63 -2.02 9.50
C ARG A 260 1.67 -1.38 10.88
N ARG A 261 1.67 -0.04 10.98
CA ARG A 261 1.51 0.69 12.23
C ARG A 261 0.07 0.89 12.65
N ASP A 262 -0.87 0.68 11.74
CA ASP A 262 -2.27 0.87 12.04
C ASP A 262 -2.81 -0.43 12.65
N LEU A 263 -3.27 -0.34 13.89
CA LEU A 263 -4.07 -1.38 14.53
C LEU A 263 -5.50 -1.21 14.07
N VAL A 264 -5.96 -2.14 13.24
CA VAL A 264 -7.31 -2.15 12.68
C VAL A 264 -8.15 -3.18 13.40
N VAL A 265 -9.32 -2.75 13.87
CA VAL A 265 -10.32 -3.58 14.53
C VAL A 265 -11.56 -3.64 13.64
N LEU A 266 -11.95 -4.85 13.25
CA LEU A 266 -13.13 -5.12 12.44
C LEU A 266 -14.15 -5.90 13.27
N GLY A 267 -15.33 -5.32 13.45
CA GLY A 267 -16.49 -6.00 14.02
C GLY A 267 -17.25 -6.75 12.93
N LEU A 268 -17.37 -8.06 13.05
CA LEU A 268 -17.96 -8.92 12.02
C LEU A 268 -19.21 -9.61 12.53
N VAL A 269 -20.26 -9.59 11.71
CA VAL A 269 -21.52 -10.30 11.97
C VAL A 269 -21.83 -11.25 10.82
N PRO A 270 -22.45 -12.41 11.09
CA PRO A 270 -23.08 -13.19 10.03
C PRO A 270 -24.19 -12.35 9.40
N SER A 271 -24.04 -12.04 8.11
CA SER A 271 -25.00 -11.22 7.37
C SER A 271 -25.12 -11.76 5.96
N PRO A 272 -26.22 -12.48 5.64
CA PRO A 272 -26.46 -12.90 4.26
C PRO A 272 -26.74 -11.67 3.39
N GLY A 273 -25.88 -11.41 2.42
CA GLY A 273 -25.95 -10.26 1.51
C GLY A 273 -25.42 -10.59 0.12
N VAL A 274 -25.19 -9.55 -0.69
CA VAL A 274 -24.65 -9.66 -2.06
C VAL A 274 -23.71 -8.50 -2.34
N VAL A 275 -22.63 -8.78 -3.07
CA VAL A 275 -21.74 -7.77 -3.68
C VAL A 275 -22.05 -7.70 -5.17
N SER A 276 -22.30 -6.51 -5.71
CA SER A 276 -22.51 -6.31 -7.15
C SER A 276 -22.03 -4.94 -7.61
N GLN A 277 -21.37 -4.90 -8.78
CA GLN A 277 -20.88 -3.65 -9.41
C GLN A 277 -19.98 -2.79 -8.50
N GLY A 278 -19.15 -3.43 -7.66
CA GLY A 278 -18.27 -2.72 -6.73
C GLY A 278 -18.98 -2.16 -5.50
N GLU A 279 -20.28 -2.42 -5.31
CA GLU A 279 -21.07 -1.98 -4.17
C GLU A 279 -21.50 -3.16 -3.30
N LEU A 280 -21.53 -2.91 -1.98
CA LEU A 280 -21.84 -3.89 -0.95
C LEU A 280 -23.30 -3.71 -0.49
N MET A 281 -24.08 -4.79 -0.52
CA MET A 281 -25.46 -4.80 -0.04
C MET A 281 -25.62 -5.84 1.07
N PRO A 282 -25.24 -5.48 2.32
CA PRO A 282 -25.45 -6.35 3.47
C PRO A 282 -26.95 -6.48 3.82
N GLN A 283 -27.30 -7.54 4.54
CA GLN A 283 -28.65 -7.79 5.08
C GLN A 283 -29.80 -7.79 4.05
N LEU A 284 -29.56 -8.30 2.84
CA LEU A 284 -30.59 -8.36 1.80
C LEU A 284 -31.73 -9.34 2.16
N PRO A 285 -33.01 -8.94 2.04
CA PRO A 285 -34.15 -9.84 2.19
C PRO A 285 -34.03 -11.08 1.30
N GLY A 286 -34.53 -12.22 1.77
CA GLY A 286 -34.38 -13.51 1.07
C GLY A 286 -34.90 -13.50 -0.37
N SER A 287 -35.99 -12.78 -0.65
CA SER A 287 -36.54 -12.59 -1.99
C SER A 287 -35.60 -11.82 -2.93
N MET A 288 -34.94 -10.77 -2.43
CA MET A 288 -33.94 -10.03 -3.19
C MET A 288 -32.68 -10.87 -3.43
N ARG A 289 -32.20 -11.60 -2.41
CA ARG A 289 -31.05 -12.51 -2.58
C ARG A 289 -31.31 -13.59 -3.63
N ALA A 290 -32.53 -14.12 -3.70
CA ALA A 290 -32.91 -15.10 -4.72
C ALA A 290 -32.87 -14.51 -6.14
N LEU A 291 -33.33 -13.27 -6.32
CA LEU A 291 -33.26 -12.56 -7.61
C LEU A 291 -31.80 -12.27 -8.03
N TRP A 292 -30.95 -11.87 -7.09
CA TRP A 292 -29.53 -11.60 -7.37
C TRP A 292 -28.73 -12.88 -7.59
N GLY A 293 -29.05 -13.98 -6.89
CA GLY A 293 -28.46 -15.29 -7.12
C GLY A 293 -28.87 -15.93 -8.45
N ALA A 294 -29.95 -15.45 -9.08
CA ALA A 294 -30.37 -15.87 -10.41
C ALA A 294 -29.62 -15.15 -11.55
N LEU A 295 -28.77 -14.15 -11.25
CA LEU A 295 -27.94 -13.49 -12.24
C LEU A 295 -26.80 -14.41 -12.74
N PRO A 296 -26.28 -14.17 -13.96
CA PRO A 296 -25.12 -14.89 -14.47
C PRO A 296 -23.93 -14.85 -13.49
N PRO A 297 -23.11 -15.92 -13.44
CA PRO A 297 -21.92 -15.98 -12.59
C PRO A 297 -21.05 -14.74 -12.77
N GLY A 298 -20.58 -14.16 -11.67
CA GLY A 298 -19.71 -12.99 -11.66
C GLY A 298 -20.42 -11.62 -11.66
N LYS A 299 -21.75 -11.55 -11.84
CA LYS A 299 -22.50 -10.29 -11.66
C LYS A 299 -22.87 -9.99 -10.21
N ALA A 300 -22.91 -11.02 -9.37
CA ALA A 300 -23.28 -10.95 -7.98
C ALA A 300 -22.50 -12.02 -7.21
N LEU A 301 -21.87 -11.63 -6.10
CA LEU A 301 -21.19 -12.55 -5.20
C LEU A 301 -21.94 -12.62 -3.87
N PRO A 302 -22.19 -13.82 -3.31
CA PRO A 302 -22.85 -13.94 -2.02
C PRO A 302 -21.92 -13.40 -0.91
N LEU A 303 -22.49 -12.61 0.00
CA LEU A 303 -21.85 -12.14 1.23
C LEU A 303 -22.37 -12.99 2.39
N ALA A 304 -21.48 -13.61 3.16
CA ALA A 304 -21.85 -14.44 4.33
C ALA A 304 -21.58 -13.73 5.66
N ILE A 305 -20.54 -12.90 5.69
CA ILE A 305 -20.10 -12.10 6.82
C ILE A 305 -20.03 -10.66 6.34
N ALA A 306 -20.54 -9.71 7.13
CA ALA A 306 -20.40 -8.30 6.85
C ALA A 306 -19.59 -7.62 7.96
N ILE A 307 -18.87 -6.57 7.60
CA ILE A 307 -18.24 -5.67 8.55
C ILE A 307 -19.34 -4.77 9.12
N ALA A 308 -19.66 -4.95 10.40
CA ALA A 308 -20.66 -4.14 11.11
C ALA A 308 -20.07 -2.82 11.61
N ASP A 309 -18.81 -2.83 12.03
CA ASP A 309 -18.10 -1.66 12.50
C ASP A 309 -16.59 -1.80 12.26
N ARG A 310 -15.91 -0.65 12.22
CA ARG A 310 -14.47 -0.56 12.06
C ARG A 310 -13.94 0.58 12.94
N SER A 311 -12.87 0.29 13.67
CA SER A 311 -12.04 1.31 14.31
C SER A 311 -10.57 1.08 13.96
N GLU A 312 -9.80 2.16 14.00
CA GLU A 312 -8.38 2.14 13.71
C GLU A 312 -7.63 3.09 14.65
N SER A 313 -6.42 2.69 15.02
CA SER A 313 -5.50 3.53 15.79
C SER A 313 -4.08 3.32 15.31
N ARG A 314 -3.31 4.39 15.21
CA ARG A 314 -1.91 4.32 14.80
C ARG A 314 -1.00 4.10 16.01
N LEU A 315 -0.16 3.08 15.94
CA LEU A 315 0.87 2.77 16.93
C LEU A 315 2.21 3.43 16.56
N ASP A 316 3.05 3.64 17.56
CA ASP A 316 4.40 4.20 17.38
C ASP A 316 5.38 3.22 16.74
N PHE A 317 5.07 1.92 16.78
CA PHE A 317 5.85 0.83 16.21
C PHE A 317 5.01 0.03 15.20
N PRO A 318 5.62 -0.51 14.14
CA PRO A 318 4.94 -1.46 13.27
C PRO A 318 4.74 -2.79 13.98
N PHE A 319 3.73 -3.55 13.58
CA PHE A 319 3.54 -4.90 14.07
C PHE A 319 3.02 -5.84 12.99
N GLU A 320 3.08 -7.13 13.27
CA GLU A 320 2.53 -8.18 12.42
C GLU A 320 1.63 -9.09 13.23
N GLY A 321 0.45 -9.37 12.69
CA GLY A 321 -0.44 -10.38 13.24
C GLY A 321 -1.89 -10.08 12.96
N LEU A 322 -2.69 -11.14 13.01
CA LEU A 322 -4.13 -11.09 12.87
C LEU A 322 -4.73 -12.10 13.86
N THR A 323 -5.64 -11.65 14.68
CA THR A 323 -6.32 -12.46 15.68
C THR A 323 -7.81 -12.23 15.63
N ARG A 324 -8.57 -13.24 16.08
CA ARG A 324 -10.03 -13.20 16.13
C ARG A 324 -10.47 -13.52 17.56
N VAL A 325 -11.33 -12.68 18.10
CA VAL A 325 -11.99 -12.87 19.39
C VAL A 325 -13.46 -13.10 19.14
N ASP A 326 -13.98 -14.21 19.67
CA ASP A 326 -15.37 -14.61 19.48
C ASP A 326 -16.23 -14.13 20.66
N LEU A 327 -17.24 -13.31 20.36
CA LEU A 327 -18.21 -12.78 21.32
C LEU A 327 -19.63 -13.29 21.00
N GLU A 328 -20.49 -13.32 22.02
CA GLU A 328 -21.90 -13.65 21.94
C GLU A 328 -22.72 -12.44 22.42
N VAL A 329 -23.44 -11.82 21.49
CA VAL A 329 -24.30 -10.67 21.76
C VAL A 329 -25.69 -11.15 22.13
N ARG A 330 -26.20 -10.71 23.28
CA ARG A 330 -27.57 -11.00 23.72
C ARG A 330 -28.21 -9.78 24.34
N ARG A 331 -29.44 -9.45 23.94
CA ARG A 331 -30.26 -8.47 24.66
C ARG A 331 -30.70 -9.08 26.00
N ARG A 332 -30.77 -8.24 27.03
CA ARG A 332 -31.36 -8.61 28.33
C ARG A 332 -32.86 -8.87 28.22
#